data_AF-A0A965AVW8-F1
#
_entry.id   AF-A0A965AVW8-F1
#
_cell.length_a   1.000
_cell.length_b   1.000
_cell.length_c   1.000
_cell.angle_alpha   90.00
_cell.angle_beta   90.00
_cell.angle_gamma   90.00
#
_symmetry.space_group_name_H-M   'P 1'
#
loop_
_entity.id
_entity.type
_entity.pdbx_description
1 polymer ?
#
loop_
_entity_poly.entity_id
_entity_poly.type
_entity_poly.pdbx_seq_one_letter_code
_entity_poly.pdbx_strand_id
1 'polypeptide(L)'
;VCRSRGDDFLDGGRFQGYCTGEPKNPPPPLASFVVLMPRICFQNRASRFPPSARWGGRLNHAVGLAFVAGLTCLPATADRVSLDDGRTLTGKFALLPGVSVDPTTQEEAGTTVLMCDDDLTRTFVPKRRVIAAAKGPEGRNPEQIDIPQRIPDGGRRVAGVGGILGATPFDEYGRRVLSLATASGRIDVVQGITAITPRWTAVEAVTTEHPFRLDMRLATSSIPQGILRSVIERQIDRSDIDQRLQFVRLLIEAERYREARAELEQVAQDFPGLAVLREQQKSLAGLEAEQLLAEIRLRQKAGQDRLVISLLENFPAEAGTGELLQAVREIRDDYQDRLDRAGRLVRQLREQAASLPDARDQKSASELVNEIGSHLTFSTLGRLAVYERIGSDGQLPTEQTLALGLSGWLAGADASQRNLKLALSAARVRHLLRRYLDSAEATERTALRRQLEDEEAFDAQTVAAIAAAMLPPVTPPAA
;
A
#
# COMPACT_ATOMS: atom_id res chain seq x y z
N VAL A 1 49.41 22.93 -1.91
CA VAL A 1 50.79 22.73 -2.43
C VAL A 1 50.66 21.89 -3.70
N CYS A 2 51.16 22.43 -4.84
CA CYS A 2 51.15 21.92 -6.23
C CYS A 2 49.75 21.77 -6.89
N ARG A 3 49.26 22.65 -7.80
CA ARG A 3 49.69 22.99 -9.19
C ARG A 3 49.99 21.73 -10.03
N SER A 4 49.53 21.55 -11.27
CA SER A 4 48.79 22.38 -12.23
C SER A 4 48.65 21.62 -13.56
N ARG A 5 47.63 22.00 -14.35
CA ARG A 5 47.64 22.18 -15.82
C ARG A 5 47.47 21.00 -16.78
N GLY A 6 46.53 21.25 -17.71
CA GLY A 6 46.66 21.11 -19.16
C GLY A 6 46.14 19.79 -19.71
N ASP A 7 45.48 19.70 -20.84
CA ASP A 7 44.85 20.61 -21.81
C ASP A 7 44.23 19.63 -22.85
N ASP A 8 43.16 20.08 -23.53
CA ASP A 8 42.76 19.75 -24.91
C ASP A 8 42.81 18.29 -25.43
N PHE A 9 41.66 17.76 -25.89
CA PHE A 9 41.43 17.56 -27.32
C PHE A 9 40.00 17.10 -27.65
N LEU A 10 39.50 17.67 -28.75
CA LEU A 10 38.26 17.36 -29.49
C LEU A 10 38.36 15.97 -30.14
N ASP A 11 37.25 15.25 -30.32
CA ASP A 11 36.54 15.15 -31.61
C ASP A 11 35.61 13.91 -31.65
N GLY A 12 34.57 14.01 -32.49
CA GLY A 12 33.40 13.15 -32.51
C GLY A 12 33.57 11.73 -33.06
N GLY A 13 32.49 10.96 -32.91
CA GLY A 13 32.37 9.63 -33.51
C GLY A 13 31.02 8.99 -33.24
N ARG A 14 30.05 9.19 -34.15
CA ARG A 14 28.84 8.37 -34.26
C ARG A 14 29.25 6.92 -34.47
N PHE A 15 28.70 5.99 -33.68
CA PHE A 15 28.49 4.62 -34.11
C PHE A 15 27.11 4.13 -33.69
N GLN A 16 26.35 3.71 -34.70
CA GLN A 16 25.05 3.09 -34.63
C GLN A 16 25.28 1.58 -34.78
N GLY A 17 24.79 0.78 -33.83
CA GLY A 17 24.94 -0.68 -33.83
C GLY A 17 23.92 -1.35 -32.93
N TYR A 18 22.95 -2.01 -33.55
CA TYR A 18 21.97 -2.89 -32.93
C TYR A 18 22.63 -4.06 -32.21
N CYS A 19 22.23 -4.33 -30.95
CA CYS A 19 22.31 -5.65 -30.35
C CYS A 19 21.06 -5.92 -29.50
N THR A 20 20.19 -6.74 -30.06
CA THR A 20 19.13 -7.48 -29.37
C THR A 20 19.74 -8.42 -28.34
N GLY A 21 19.30 -8.33 -27.08
CA GLY A 21 19.67 -9.27 -26.02
C GLY A 21 18.56 -9.34 -24.98
N GLU A 22 17.75 -10.40 -25.07
CA GLU A 22 16.83 -10.83 -24.00
C GLU A 22 17.62 -11.12 -22.71
N PRO A 23 17.21 -10.59 -21.54
CA PRO A 23 17.65 -11.16 -20.28
C PRO A 23 16.80 -12.38 -19.94
N LYS A 24 17.33 -13.57 -20.23
CA LYS A 24 16.94 -14.81 -19.56
C LYS A 24 17.39 -14.76 -18.11
N ASN A 25 16.45 -14.49 -17.20
CA ASN A 25 16.30 -15.09 -15.85
C ASN A 25 15.60 -14.10 -14.91
N PRO A 26 14.45 -14.45 -14.31
CA PRO A 26 13.90 -13.67 -13.20
C PRO A 26 14.82 -13.77 -11.96
N PRO A 27 14.85 -12.74 -11.10
CA PRO A 27 15.58 -12.82 -9.84
C PRO A 27 14.98 -13.94 -8.95
N PRO A 28 15.79 -14.65 -8.15
CA PRO A 28 15.28 -15.63 -7.21
C PRO A 28 14.35 -14.94 -6.19
N PRO A 29 13.29 -15.61 -5.72
CA PRO A 29 12.45 -15.07 -4.66
C PRO A 29 13.28 -14.88 -3.39
N LEU A 30 13.03 -13.76 -2.69
CA LEU A 30 13.58 -13.45 -1.38
C LEU A 30 13.47 -14.68 -0.47
N ALA A 31 14.61 -15.18 -0.02
CA ALA A 31 14.68 -16.27 0.93
C ALA A 31 13.92 -15.87 2.20
N SER A 32 12.84 -16.59 2.50
CA SER A 32 12.18 -16.50 3.80
C SER A 32 13.21 -16.86 4.88
N PHE A 33 13.71 -15.84 5.59
CA PHE A 33 14.47 -16.06 6.81
C PHE A 33 13.48 -16.56 7.89
N VAL A 34 13.40 -17.88 8.02
CA VAL A 34 12.68 -18.55 9.10
C VAL A 34 13.46 -18.30 10.39
N VAL A 35 12.99 -17.36 11.22
CA VAL A 35 13.44 -17.23 12.61
C VAL A 35 12.86 -18.41 13.38
N LEU A 36 13.63 -19.49 13.46
CA LEU A 36 13.34 -20.65 14.30
C LEU A 36 13.68 -20.30 15.76
N MET A 37 12.68 -19.89 16.52
CA MET A 37 12.79 -19.92 17.99
C MET A 37 12.57 -21.36 18.48
N PRO A 38 13.53 -21.98 19.19
CA PRO A 38 13.30 -23.27 19.81
C PRO A 38 12.32 -23.11 20.99
N ARG A 39 11.31 -23.98 21.05
CA ARG A 39 10.53 -24.20 22.28
C ARG A 39 11.47 -24.78 23.34
N ILE A 40 11.73 -24.02 24.39
CA ILE A 40 12.46 -24.52 25.57
C ILE A 40 11.47 -25.36 26.39
N CYS A 41 11.44 -26.67 26.16
CA CYS A 41 10.67 -27.59 26.99
C CYS A 41 11.36 -27.83 28.33
N PHE A 42 10.79 -27.32 29.42
CA PHE A 42 11.18 -27.72 30.78
C PHE A 42 10.59 -29.10 31.09
N GLN A 43 11.47 -30.09 31.27
CA GLN A 43 11.12 -31.49 31.49
C GLN A 43 10.79 -31.72 32.98
N ASN A 44 9.51 -31.70 33.33
CA ASN A 44 9.08 -32.00 34.70
C ASN A 44 8.97 -33.52 34.90
N ARG A 45 9.66 -33.99 35.94
CA ARG A 45 9.96 -35.41 36.20
C ARG A 45 8.86 -36.00 37.09
N ALA A 46 7.99 -36.85 36.55
CA ALA A 46 7.01 -37.60 37.35
C ALA A 46 7.11 -39.12 37.10
N SER A 47 7.47 -39.79 38.20
CA SER A 47 7.33 -41.20 38.61
C SER A 47 6.81 -42.26 37.64
N ARG A 48 7.65 -43.29 37.47
CA ARG A 48 7.37 -44.63 36.94
C ARG A 48 6.51 -45.46 37.91
N PHE A 49 5.51 -46.19 37.40
CA PHE A 49 5.10 -47.52 37.86
C PHE A 49 4.54 -48.35 36.67
N PRO A 50 4.63 -49.69 36.69
CA PRO A 50 4.81 -50.55 35.50
C PRO A 50 3.51 -51.16 34.93
N PRO A 51 3.55 -51.75 33.72
CA PRO A 51 2.40 -52.39 33.09
C PRO A 51 2.23 -53.86 33.53
N SER A 52 0.99 -54.29 33.72
CA SER A 52 0.64 -55.71 33.84
C SER A 52 0.37 -56.29 32.45
N ALA A 53 1.13 -57.31 32.10
CA ALA A 53 0.95 -58.14 30.94
C ALA A 53 -0.15 -59.18 31.20
N ARG A 54 -1.06 -59.38 30.24
CA ARG A 54 -1.80 -60.64 30.09
C ARG A 54 -1.78 -61.07 28.63
N TRP A 55 -0.95 -62.07 28.38
CA TRP A 55 -1.02 -62.97 27.24
C TRP A 55 -2.21 -63.90 27.38
N GLY A 56 -2.96 -64.06 26.29
CA GLY A 56 -3.96 -65.10 26.11
C GLY A 56 -4.05 -65.41 24.62
N GLY A 57 -3.25 -66.37 24.17
CA GLY A 57 -3.31 -66.92 22.82
C GLY A 57 -4.05 -68.25 22.79
N ARG A 58 -4.71 -68.50 21.64
CA ARG A 58 -5.28 -69.73 21.04
C ARG A 58 -6.71 -69.43 20.55
N LEU A 59 -7.19 -69.86 19.37
CA LEU A 59 -6.63 -70.52 18.19
C LEU A 59 -7.69 -70.42 17.08
N ASN A 60 -7.22 -70.33 15.83
CA ASN A 60 -7.83 -70.44 14.50
C ASN A 60 -9.23 -71.07 14.26
N HIS A 61 -9.94 -70.46 13.30
CA HIS A 61 -10.60 -70.99 12.07
C HIS A 61 -11.81 -70.08 11.76
N ALA A 62 -12.17 -69.63 10.56
CA ALA A 62 -11.77 -69.90 9.18
C ALA A 62 -12.38 -68.79 8.28
N VAL A 63 -11.72 -68.54 7.14
CA VAL A 63 -12.28 -68.20 5.82
C VAL A 63 -13.38 -67.12 5.74
N GLY A 64 -12.99 -65.95 5.24
CA GLY A 64 -13.90 -64.91 4.74
C GLY A 64 -13.15 -63.97 3.82
N LEU A 65 -13.10 -64.32 2.53
CA LEU A 65 -12.51 -63.53 1.45
C LEU A 65 -13.35 -62.24 1.28
N ALA A 66 -12.83 -61.10 1.74
CA ALA A 66 -13.37 -59.79 1.40
C ALA A 66 -12.21 -58.88 0.97
N PHE A 67 -12.02 -58.82 -0.34
CA PHE A 67 -11.13 -57.90 -1.03
C PHE A 67 -11.72 -56.49 -0.89
N VAL A 68 -11.54 -55.83 0.26
CA VAL A 68 -11.80 -54.40 0.37
C VAL A 68 -10.50 -53.69 -0.02
N ALA A 69 -10.40 -53.35 -1.30
CA ALA A 69 -9.49 -52.33 -1.77
C ALA A 69 -9.89 -51.01 -1.08
N GLY A 70 -9.32 -50.78 0.10
CA GLY A 70 -9.37 -49.51 0.79
C GLY A 70 -8.54 -48.51 0.01
N LEU A 71 -9.14 -47.92 -1.01
CA LEU A 71 -8.75 -46.61 -1.53
C LEU A 71 -9.03 -45.60 -0.42
N THR A 72 -8.09 -45.47 0.52
CA THR A 72 -7.93 -44.23 1.28
C THR A 72 -7.42 -43.17 0.30
N CYS A 73 -8.33 -42.61 -0.49
CA CYS A 73 -8.12 -41.30 -1.09
C CYS A 73 -8.13 -40.29 0.05
N LEU A 74 -6.96 -40.03 0.62
CA LEU A 74 -6.73 -38.75 1.30
C LEU A 74 -7.03 -37.66 0.26
N PRO A 75 -7.97 -36.73 0.49
CA PRO A 75 -8.07 -35.56 -0.36
C PRO A 75 -6.77 -34.77 -0.14
N ALA A 76 -5.87 -34.84 -1.12
CA ALA A 76 -4.80 -33.87 -1.21
C ALA A 76 -5.45 -32.54 -1.65
N THR A 77 -6.00 -31.79 -0.69
CA THR A 77 -6.33 -30.39 -0.92
C THR A 77 -5.00 -29.68 -1.16
N ALA A 78 -4.83 -29.12 -2.35
CA ALA A 78 -3.79 -28.13 -2.55
C ALA A 78 -4.16 -26.93 -1.66
N ASP A 79 -3.23 -26.43 -0.86
CA ASP A 79 -3.44 -25.22 -0.03
C ASP A 79 -2.85 -23.98 -0.70
N ARG A 80 -2.25 -24.14 -1.88
CA ARG A 80 -1.73 -23.07 -2.72
C ARG A 80 -2.03 -23.31 -4.20
N VAL A 81 -2.56 -22.30 -4.88
CA VAL A 81 -2.90 -22.35 -6.31
C VAL A 81 -2.33 -21.12 -7.02
N SER A 82 -1.57 -21.33 -8.09
CA SER A 82 -1.02 -20.26 -8.93
C SER A 82 -1.83 -20.09 -10.21
N LEU A 83 -2.07 -18.83 -10.59
CA LEU A 83 -2.89 -18.43 -11.72
C LEU A 83 -2.04 -17.99 -12.93
N ASP A 84 -2.69 -17.91 -14.09
CA ASP A 84 -2.11 -17.45 -15.36
C ASP A 84 -1.62 -16.00 -15.36
N ASP A 85 -2.19 -15.16 -14.51
CA ASP A 85 -1.80 -13.77 -14.31
C ASP A 85 -0.70 -13.57 -13.25
N GLY A 86 -0.10 -14.67 -12.76
CA GLY A 86 0.98 -14.65 -11.78
C GLY A 86 0.50 -14.53 -10.32
N ARG A 87 -0.81 -14.39 -10.05
CA ARG A 87 -1.32 -14.41 -8.68
C ARG A 87 -1.22 -15.80 -8.07
N THR A 88 -1.05 -15.85 -6.76
CA THR A 88 -1.07 -17.09 -5.98
C THR A 88 -2.10 -16.99 -4.86
N LEU A 89 -3.06 -17.90 -4.86
CA LEU A 89 -4.09 -18.03 -3.84
C LEU A 89 -3.62 -19.05 -2.79
N THR A 90 -3.90 -18.80 -1.52
CA THR A 90 -3.59 -19.71 -0.41
C THR A 90 -4.80 -19.80 0.51
N GLY A 91 -5.27 -21.02 0.82
CA GLY A 91 -6.48 -21.23 1.62
C GLY A 91 -7.07 -22.62 1.40
N LYS A 92 -8.33 -22.78 1.81
CA LYS A 92 -9.13 -23.98 1.59
C LYS A 92 -9.75 -23.92 0.21
N PHE A 93 -9.47 -24.92 -0.63
CA PHE A 93 -9.97 -24.95 -2.00
C PHE A 93 -11.13 -25.92 -2.17
N ALA A 94 -12.17 -25.48 -2.86
CA ALA A 94 -13.28 -26.31 -3.29
C ALA A 94 -13.59 -26.09 -4.78
N LEU A 95 -13.83 -27.18 -5.50
CA LEU A 95 -14.36 -27.09 -6.86
C LEU A 95 -15.88 -26.98 -6.80
N LEU A 96 -16.40 -25.92 -7.39
CA LEU A 96 -17.83 -25.68 -7.51
C LEU A 96 -18.27 -25.89 -8.96
N PRO A 97 -19.44 -26.52 -9.19
CA PRO A 97 -20.05 -26.52 -10.51
C PRO A 97 -20.29 -25.08 -10.94
N GLY A 98 -20.01 -24.75 -12.21
CA GLY A 98 -20.23 -23.40 -12.70
C GLY A 98 -21.71 -23.04 -12.65
N VAL A 99 -21.99 -21.75 -12.42
CA VAL A 99 -23.35 -21.22 -12.47
C VAL A 99 -23.75 -21.12 -13.94
N SER A 100 -24.90 -21.71 -14.31
CA SER A 100 -25.49 -21.51 -15.64
C SER A 100 -25.77 -20.02 -15.84
N VAL A 101 -25.46 -19.50 -17.04
CA VAL A 101 -25.75 -18.10 -17.40
C VAL A 101 -27.27 -17.87 -17.50
N ASP A 102 -28.05 -18.92 -17.76
CA ASP A 102 -29.51 -18.89 -17.79
C ASP A 102 -30.08 -19.91 -16.77
N PRO A 103 -30.76 -19.45 -15.69
CA PRO A 103 -31.33 -20.35 -14.69
C PRO A 103 -32.58 -21.10 -15.19
N THR A 104 -33.06 -20.83 -16.40
CA THR A 104 -34.30 -21.43 -16.95
C THR A 104 -34.06 -22.54 -17.98
N THR A 105 -32.83 -22.71 -18.48
CA THR A 105 -32.47 -23.78 -19.41
C THR A 105 -31.76 -24.92 -18.68
N GLN A 106 -32.12 -26.18 -18.99
CA GLN A 106 -31.43 -27.39 -18.52
C GLN A 106 -30.13 -27.64 -19.34
N GLU A 107 -29.28 -26.64 -19.51
CA GLU A 107 -27.96 -26.85 -20.10
C GLU A 107 -26.93 -27.27 -19.04
N GLU A 108 -25.92 -28.02 -19.50
CA GLU A 108 -24.84 -28.55 -18.67
C GLU A 108 -24.15 -27.43 -17.87
N ALA A 109 -23.85 -27.74 -16.61
CA ALA A 109 -23.24 -26.82 -15.65
C ALA A 109 -22.09 -26.02 -16.27
N GLY A 110 -22.10 -24.70 -16.08
CA GLY A 110 -21.11 -23.79 -16.65
C GLY A 110 -19.66 -24.15 -16.28
N THR A 111 -18.70 -23.39 -16.82
CA THR A 111 -17.26 -23.61 -16.55
C THR A 111 -16.99 -23.78 -15.05
N THR A 112 -16.33 -24.88 -14.67
CA THR A 112 -16.02 -25.17 -13.26
C THR A 112 -15.29 -23.99 -12.61
N VAL A 113 -15.77 -23.59 -11.43
CA VAL A 113 -15.19 -22.51 -10.65
C VAL A 113 -14.40 -23.13 -9.49
N LEU A 114 -13.17 -22.69 -9.31
CA LEU A 114 -12.40 -22.96 -8.11
C LEU A 114 -12.71 -21.86 -7.09
N MET A 115 -13.23 -22.24 -5.93
CA MET A 115 -13.36 -21.35 -4.77
C MET A 115 -12.15 -21.54 -3.86
N CYS A 116 -11.51 -20.43 -3.50
CA CYS A 116 -10.50 -20.35 -2.44
C CYS A 116 -11.11 -19.60 -1.26
N ASP A 117 -11.21 -20.25 -0.10
CA ASP A 117 -11.63 -19.64 1.15
C ASP A 117 -10.39 -19.49 2.06
N ASP A 118 -9.98 -18.26 2.35
CA ASP A 118 -8.85 -17.96 3.22
C ASP A 118 -9.28 -17.53 4.64
N ASP A 119 -10.50 -17.92 5.03
CA ASP A 119 -11.20 -17.57 6.26
C ASP A 119 -11.57 -16.07 6.39
N LEU A 120 -11.03 -15.17 5.54
CA LEU A 120 -11.43 -13.76 5.48
C LEU A 120 -12.26 -13.45 4.23
N THR A 121 -11.88 -14.04 3.11
CA THR A 121 -12.44 -13.81 1.79
C THR A 121 -12.67 -15.11 1.04
N ARG A 122 -13.72 -15.13 0.21
CA ARG A 122 -13.95 -16.20 -0.77
C ARG A 122 -13.64 -15.68 -2.15
N THR A 123 -12.57 -16.20 -2.74
CA THR A 123 -12.15 -15.86 -4.09
C THR A 123 -12.59 -16.94 -5.05
N PHE A 124 -13.38 -16.57 -6.05
CA PHE A 124 -13.87 -17.48 -7.09
C PHE A 124 -13.09 -17.23 -8.38
N VAL A 125 -12.42 -18.26 -8.88
CA VAL A 125 -11.66 -18.20 -10.14
C VAL A 125 -12.09 -19.30 -11.11
N PRO A 126 -12.20 -19.02 -12.42
CA PRO A 126 -12.43 -20.07 -13.39
C PRO A 126 -11.28 -21.09 -13.35
N LYS A 127 -11.60 -22.40 -13.30
CA LYS A 127 -10.58 -23.46 -13.20
C LYS A 127 -9.54 -23.40 -14.32
N ARG A 128 -9.93 -22.94 -15.52
CA ARG A 128 -9.03 -22.78 -16.68
C ARG A 128 -7.85 -21.81 -16.45
N ARG A 129 -7.93 -20.92 -15.46
CA ARG A 129 -6.86 -19.97 -15.12
C ARG A 129 -5.83 -20.55 -14.16
N VAL A 130 -6.07 -21.75 -13.62
CA VAL A 130 -5.19 -22.42 -12.67
C VAL A 130 -4.06 -23.08 -13.45
N ILE A 131 -2.83 -22.62 -13.23
CA ILE A 131 -1.62 -23.19 -13.84
C ILE A 131 -1.05 -24.32 -12.98
N ALA A 132 -1.00 -24.11 -11.67
CA ALA A 132 -0.40 -25.06 -10.75
C ALA A 132 -1.17 -25.10 -9.44
N ALA A 133 -1.25 -26.30 -8.86
CA ALA A 133 -1.78 -26.55 -7.53
C ALA A 133 -0.71 -27.29 -6.74
N ALA A 134 -0.33 -26.74 -5.58
CA ALA A 134 0.67 -27.31 -4.70
C ALA A 134 0.09 -27.46 -3.30
N LYS A 135 0.56 -28.46 -2.58
CA LYS A 135 0.42 -28.41 -1.12
C LYS A 135 1.20 -27.20 -0.63
N GLY A 136 0.58 -26.38 0.21
CA GLY A 136 1.31 -25.32 0.91
C GLY A 136 2.44 -25.94 1.74
N PRO A 137 3.43 -25.14 2.19
CA PRO A 137 4.38 -25.61 3.18
C PRO A 137 3.59 -26.19 4.37
N GLU A 138 3.90 -27.42 4.79
CA GLU A 138 3.18 -28.10 5.86
C GLU A 138 3.22 -27.26 7.15
N GLY A 139 2.06 -26.69 7.50
CA GLY A 139 1.51 -26.70 8.84
C GLY A 139 2.27 -25.96 9.94
N ARG A 140 2.42 -24.62 9.83
CA ARG A 140 2.26 -23.80 11.04
C ARG A 140 0.85 -23.24 11.00
N ASN A 141 -0.01 -23.72 11.90
CA ASN A 141 -1.24 -22.99 12.19
C ASN A 141 -0.83 -21.57 12.57
N PRO A 142 -1.44 -20.53 11.99
CA PRO A 142 -1.12 -19.18 12.35
C PRO A 142 -1.31 -19.02 13.86
N GLU A 143 -0.45 -18.20 14.48
CA GLU A 143 -0.58 -17.92 15.89
C GLU A 143 -1.99 -17.36 16.17
N GLN A 144 -2.68 -17.92 17.16
CA GLN A 144 -4.07 -17.56 17.47
C GLN A 144 -4.19 -17.29 18.97
N ILE A 145 -4.80 -16.15 19.29
CA ILE A 145 -5.16 -15.78 20.66
C ILE A 145 -6.68 -15.79 20.75
N ASP A 146 -7.21 -16.68 21.59
CA ASP A 146 -8.63 -16.78 21.86
C ASP A 146 -9.05 -15.74 22.91
N ILE A 147 -10.16 -15.06 22.65
CA ILE A 147 -10.74 -14.04 23.52
C ILE A 147 -12.07 -14.58 24.07
N PRO A 148 -12.15 -14.98 25.35
CA PRO A 148 -13.36 -15.53 25.91
C PRO A 148 -14.54 -14.55 25.85
N GLN A 149 -15.59 -14.91 25.10
CA GLN A 149 -16.87 -14.19 25.07
C GLN A 149 -18.02 -15.16 25.29
N ARG A 150 -19.14 -14.68 25.82
CA ARG A 150 -20.38 -15.46 25.92
C ARG A 150 -21.13 -15.42 24.60
N ILE A 151 -20.94 -16.44 23.77
CA ILE A 151 -21.61 -16.58 22.48
C ILE A 151 -22.96 -17.29 22.70
N PRO A 152 -24.07 -16.81 22.11
CA PRO A 152 -25.39 -17.41 22.34
C PRO A 152 -25.54 -18.74 21.57
N ASP A 153 -26.00 -19.79 22.27
CA ASP A 153 -26.25 -21.12 21.68
C ASP A 153 -27.39 -21.11 20.64
N GLY A 154 -28.34 -20.17 20.80
CA GLY A 154 -29.50 -19.97 19.94
C GLY A 154 -29.83 -18.48 19.81
N GLY A 155 -30.65 -18.14 18.81
CA GLY A 155 -31.00 -16.74 18.58
C GLY A 155 -31.46 -16.48 17.16
N ARG A 156 -31.95 -15.25 16.92
CA ARG A 156 -32.39 -14.84 15.59
C ARG A 156 -31.18 -14.80 14.66
N ARG A 157 -31.19 -15.64 13.61
CA ARG A 157 -30.16 -15.58 12.55
C ARG A 157 -30.34 -14.30 11.76
N VAL A 158 -29.25 -13.57 11.55
CA VAL A 158 -29.25 -12.44 10.62
C VAL A 158 -29.09 -13.03 9.21
N ALA A 159 -30.21 -13.46 8.62
CA ALA A 159 -30.23 -14.19 7.34
C ALA A 159 -29.96 -13.30 6.12
N GLY A 160 -30.05 -11.97 6.28
CA GLY A 160 -29.69 -10.99 5.27
C GLY A 160 -29.30 -9.68 5.97
N VAL A 161 -28.02 -9.34 5.89
CA VAL A 161 -27.53 -8.02 6.30
C VAL A 161 -27.82 -7.08 5.14
N GLY A 162 -28.61 -6.03 5.35
CA GLY A 162 -28.70 -4.92 4.41
C GLY A 162 -27.44 -4.06 4.47
N GLY A 163 -27.56 -2.74 4.31
CA GLY A 163 -26.42 -1.84 4.55
C GLY A 163 -26.00 -1.82 6.02
N ILE A 164 -24.68 -1.76 6.27
CA ILE A 164 -24.15 -1.37 7.58
C ILE A 164 -24.50 0.12 7.78
N LEU A 165 -25.28 0.42 8.83
CA LEU A 165 -25.67 1.79 9.17
C LEU A 165 -24.61 2.50 10.00
N GLY A 166 -23.83 1.74 10.78
CA GLY A 166 -22.74 2.24 11.59
C GLY A 166 -22.14 1.16 12.49
N ALA A 167 -20.96 1.42 13.00
CA ALA A 167 -20.31 0.58 14.00
C ALA A 167 -19.59 1.46 15.01
N THR A 168 -19.75 1.19 16.30
CA THR A 168 -18.90 1.83 17.31
C THR A 168 -17.47 1.25 17.25
N PRO A 169 -16.45 1.97 17.73
CA PRO A 169 -15.16 1.37 18.03
C PRO A 169 -15.31 0.20 19.01
N PHE A 170 -14.36 -0.73 18.98
CA PHE A 170 -14.27 -1.76 20.02
C PHE A 170 -13.77 -1.14 21.33
N ASP A 171 -14.30 -1.62 22.44
CA ASP A 171 -13.80 -1.32 23.78
C ASP A 171 -12.58 -2.21 24.14
N GLU A 172 -12.06 -2.00 25.35
CA GLU A 172 -10.94 -2.78 25.91
C GLU A 172 -11.24 -4.27 26.11
N TYR A 173 -12.51 -4.69 26.10
CA TYR A 173 -12.92 -6.10 26.17
C TYR A 173 -13.15 -6.70 24.78
N GLY A 174 -12.90 -5.92 23.72
CA GLY A 174 -13.10 -6.33 22.35
C GLY A 174 -14.57 -6.34 21.93
N ARG A 175 -15.42 -5.51 22.54
CA ARG A 175 -16.86 -5.43 22.23
C ARG A 175 -17.23 -4.14 21.53
N ARG A 176 -18.18 -4.21 20.60
CA ARG A 176 -18.75 -3.04 19.89
C ARG A 176 -20.22 -3.23 19.57
N VAL A 177 -20.90 -2.14 19.23
CA VAL A 177 -22.27 -2.19 18.68
C VAL A 177 -22.19 -2.02 17.17
N LEU A 178 -22.76 -2.99 16.43
CA LEU A 178 -22.93 -2.96 14.98
C LEU A 178 -24.40 -2.69 14.64
N SER A 179 -24.66 -1.57 13.99
CA SER A 179 -26.00 -1.18 13.52
C SER A 179 -26.20 -1.61 12.07
N LEU A 180 -27.21 -2.44 11.83
CA LEU A 180 -27.51 -3.02 10.52
C LEU A 180 -28.91 -2.62 10.05
N ALA A 181 -29.06 -2.30 8.77
CA ALA A 181 -30.36 -2.27 8.13
C ALA A 181 -30.79 -3.71 7.79
N THR A 182 -31.99 -4.11 8.17
CA THR A 182 -32.58 -5.41 7.77
C THR A 182 -33.95 -5.21 7.15
N ALA A 183 -34.51 -6.24 6.53
CA ALA A 183 -35.88 -6.20 6.00
C ALA A 183 -36.93 -5.84 7.08
N SER A 184 -36.64 -6.13 8.35
CA SER A 184 -37.50 -5.79 9.50
C SER A 184 -37.18 -4.44 10.14
N GLY A 185 -36.32 -3.62 9.54
CA GLY A 185 -35.84 -2.35 10.09
C GLY A 185 -34.42 -2.44 10.68
N ARG A 186 -34.01 -1.38 11.38
CA ARG A 186 -32.68 -1.30 12.01
C ARG A 186 -32.56 -2.31 13.17
N ILE A 187 -31.44 -3.01 13.23
CA ILE A 187 -31.05 -3.83 14.38
C ILE A 187 -29.68 -3.39 14.89
N ASP A 188 -29.50 -3.39 16.19
CA ASP A 188 -28.21 -3.14 16.84
C ASP A 188 -27.73 -4.45 17.47
N VAL A 189 -26.57 -4.94 17.01
CA VAL A 189 -25.99 -6.21 17.45
C VAL A 189 -24.73 -5.92 18.26
N VAL A 190 -24.69 -6.40 19.50
CA VAL A 190 -23.46 -6.37 20.29
C VAL A 190 -22.54 -7.46 19.77
N GLN A 191 -21.40 -7.05 19.24
CA GLN A 191 -20.35 -7.94 18.75
C GLN A 191 -19.20 -8.01 19.75
N GLY A 192 -18.50 -9.13 19.77
CA GLY A 192 -17.29 -9.37 20.56
C GLY A 192 -16.24 -10.06 19.72
N ILE A 193 -14.98 -9.66 19.88
CA ILE A 193 -13.84 -10.39 19.34
C ILE A 193 -13.74 -11.72 20.09
N THR A 194 -13.68 -12.83 19.35
CA THR A 194 -13.59 -14.20 19.89
C THR A 194 -12.25 -14.87 19.61
N ALA A 195 -11.58 -14.50 18.51
CA ALA A 195 -10.24 -14.97 18.19
C ALA A 195 -9.49 -13.92 17.37
N ILE A 196 -8.20 -13.77 17.64
CA ILE A 196 -7.30 -12.88 16.90
C ILE A 196 -6.22 -13.75 16.24
N THR A 197 -6.08 -13.62 14.93
CA THR A 197 -4.99 -14.21 14.14
C THR A 197 -4.22 -13.10 13.39
N PRO A 198 -3.04 -13.40 12.82
CA PRO A 198 -2.29 -12.46 12.02
C PRO A 198 -3.06 -11.81 10.87
N ARG A 199 -3.93 -12.58 10.20
CA ARG A 199 -4.63 -12.13 8.98
C ARG A 199 -6.05 -11.66 9.26
N TRP A 200 -6.78 -12.37 10.10
CA TRP A 200 -8.17 -12.09 10.39
C TRP A 200 -8.48 -12.15 11.88
N THR A 201 -9.51 -11.43 12.28
CA THR A 201 -10.06 -11.42 13.63
C THR A 201 -11.51 -11.88 13.56
N ALA A 202 -11.86 -12.90 14.34
CA ALA A 202 -13.23 -13.39 14.47
C ALA A 202 -14.02 -12.45 15.38
N VAL A 203 -15.19 -12.06 14.90
CA VAL A 203 -16.10 -11.12 15.57
C VAL A 203 -17.50 -11.72 15.53
N GLU A 204 -18.00 -12.10 16.70
CA GLU A 204 -19.26 -12.82 16.84
C GLU A 204 -20.26 -12.02 17.66
N ALA A 205 -21.55 -12.28 17.47
CA ALA A 205 -22.58 -11.72 18.34
C ALA A 205 -22.43 -12.26 19.77
N VAL A 206 -22.41 -11.35 20.74
CA VAL A 206 -22.37 -11.67 22.17
C VAL A 206 -23.78 -11.85 22.69
N THR A 207 -23.94 -12.69 23.71
CA THR A 207 -25.21 -12.94 24.38
C THR A 207 -25.77 -11.64 24.98
N THR A 208 -27.00 -11.32 24.62
CA THR A 208 -27.79 -10.19 25.14
C THR A 208 -29.22 -10.68 25.42
N GLU A 209 -30.10 -9.81 25.90
CA GLU A 209 -31.52 -10.13 26.16
C GLU A 209 -32.24 -10.68 24.92
N HIS A 210 -31.85 -10.21 23.73
CA HIS A 210 -32.35 -10.69 22.45
C HIS A 210 -31.19 -11.22 21.60
N PRO A 211 -30.83 -12.50 21.76
CA PRO A 211 -29.63 -13.04 21.14
C PRO A 211 -29.77 -13.09 19.61
N PHE A 212 -28.75 -12.54 18.94
CA PHE A 212 -28.55 -12.68 17.51
C PHE A 212 -27.46 -13.71 17.23
N ARG A 213 -27.58 -14.41 16.10
CA ARG A 213 -26.49 -15.24 15.57
C ARG A 213 -25.86 -14.54 14.37
N LEU A 214 -24.62 -14.08 14.57
CA LEU A 214 -23.81 -13.42 13.56
C LEU A 214 -22.34 -13.79 13.82
N ASP A 215 -21.68 -14.36 12.81
CA ASP A 215 -20.22 -14.59 12.77
C ASP A 215 -19.67 -13.77 11.61
N MET A 216 -18.67 -12.96 11.90
CA MET A 216 -17.98 -12.12 10.94
C MET A 216 -16.47 -12.26 11.11
N ARG A 217 -15.77 -12.04 10.00
CA ARG A 217 -14.31 -12.00 9.95
C ARG A 217 -13.89 -10.62 9.49
N LEU A 218 -13.04 -9.97 10.26
CA LEU A 218 -12.43 -8.68 9.91
C LEU A 218 -10.96 -8.90 9.62
N ALA A 219 -10.38 -8.11 8.71
CA ALA A 219 -8.93 -8.09 8.57
C ALA A 219 -8.32 -7.59 9.88
N THR A 220 -7.31 -8.26 10.42
CA THR A 220 -6.68 -7.82 11.68
C THR A 220 -6.06 -6.42 11.53
N SER A 221 -5.57 -6.10 10.32
CA SER A 221 -5.08 -4.76 9.95
C SER A 221 -6.16 -3.67 9.95
N SER A 222 -7.45 -4.01 9.93
CA SER A 222 -8.55 -3.04 9.99
C SER A 222 -8.90 -2.60 11.41
N ILE A 223 -8.38 -3.29 12.43
CA ILE A 223 -8.61 -2.94 13.84
C ILE A 223 -7.48 -2.00 14.28
N PRO A 224 -7.78 -0.83 14.88
CA PRO A 224 -6.76 0.10 15.34
C PRO A 224 -5.78 -0.58 16.31
N GLN A 225 -4.50 -0.25 16.17
CA GLN A 225 -3.42 -0.85 16.94
C GLN A 225 -3.65 -0.81 18.45
N GLY A 226 -3.95 0.39 18.98
CA GLY A 226 -4.12 0.58 20.42
C GLY A 226 -5.26 -0.27 21.00
N ILE A 227 -6.32 -0.47 20.21
CA ILE A 227 -7.45 -1.33 20.58
C ILE A 227 -7.01 -2.79 20.61
N LEU A 228 -6.41 -3.30 19.53
CA LEU A 228 -5.99 -4.70 19.49
C LEU A 228 -5.03 -5.03 20.65
N ARG A 229 -4.09 -4.13 20.94
CA ARG A 229 -3.18 -4.25 22.07
C ARG A 229 -3.94 -4.30 23.39
N SER A 230 -4.87 -3.38 23.63
CA SER A 230 -5.63 -3.34 24.89
C SER A 230 -6.46 -4.61 25.13
N VAL A 231 -7.02 -5.19 24.07
CA VAL A 231 -7.81 -6.43 24.15
C VAL A 231 -6.91 -7.62 24.47
N ILE A 232 -5.78 -7.74 23.79
CA ILE A 232 -4.84 -8.85 23.98
C ILE A 232 -4.16 -8.79 25.35
N GLU A 233 -3.73 -7.61 25.80
CA GLU A 233 -3.07 -7.44 27.10
C GLU A 233 -3.96 -7.83 28.28
N ARG A 234 -5.29 -7.83 28.11
CA ARG A 234 -6.23 -8.33 29.11
C ARG A 234 -6.38 -9.85 29.13
N GLN A 235 -5.99 -10.53 28.05
CA GLN A 235 -6.04 -11.99 27.97
C GLN A 235 -4.71 -12.66 28.31
N ILE A 236 -3.61 -11.92 28.23
CA ILE A 236 -2.26 -12.44 28.48
C ILE A 236 -1.82 -12.15 29.91
N ASP A 237 -1.25 -13.15 30.57
CA ASP A 237 -0.51 -12.97 31.82
C ASP A 237 0.86 -12.35 31.53
N ARG A 238 1.09 -11.13 32.07
CA ARG A 238 2.35 -10.41 31.87
C ARG A 238 3.56 -11.08 32.52
N SER A 239 3.32 -11.92 33.52
CA SER A 239 4.37 -12.70 34.20
C SER A 239 4.72 -14.00 33.48
N ASP A 240 3.88 -14.42 32.53
CA ASP A 240 4.12 -15.60 31.70
C ASP A 240 4.84 -15.22 30.40
N ILE A 241 6.12 -15.57 30.34
CA ILE A 241 6.98 -15.34 29.18
C ILE A 241 6.44 -16.00 27.91
N ASP A 242 5.86 -17.20 27.99
CA ASP A 242 5.43 -17.94 26.81
C ASP A 242 4.26 -17.25 26.13
N GLN A 243 3.33 -16.69 26.92
CA GLN A 243 2.20 -15.89 26.41
C GLN A 243 2.66 -14.55 25.83
N ARG A 244 3.63 -13.88 26.46
CA ARG A 244 4.24 -12.65 25.90
C ARG A 244 4.91 -12.92 24.55
N LEU A 245 5.69 -14.01 24.46
CA LEU A 245 6.32 -14.41 23.20
C LEU A 245 5.30 -14.90 22.16
N GLN A 246 4.16 -15.45 22.59
CA GLN A 246 3.03 -15.75 21.71
C GLN A 246 2.51 -14.50 21.02
N PHE A 247 2.31 -13.43 21.77
CA PHE A 247 1.88 -12.16 21.20
C PHE A 247 2.91 -11.59 20.22
N VAL A 248 4.20 -11.64 20.56
CA VAL A 248 5.28 -11.22 19.65
C VAL A 248 5.24 -12.01 18.35
N ARG A 249 5.09 -13.35 18.40
CA ARG A 249 4.97 -14.19 17.19
C ARG A 249 3.76 -13.82 16.34
N LEU A 250 2.61 -13.57 16.96
CA LEU A 250 1.41 -13.11 16.26
C LEU A 250 1.67 -11.79 15.52
N LEU A 251 2.34 -10.83 16.16
CA LEU A 251 2.70 -9.55 15.54
C LEU A 251 3.69 -9.71 14.38
N ILE A 252 4.67 -10.61 14.51
CA ILE A 252 5.63 -10.92 13.45
C ILE A 252 4.91 -11.54 12.24
N GLU A 253 4.07 -12.55 12.47
CA GLU A 253 3.28 -13.19 11.41
C GLU A 253 2.27 -12.22 10.76
N ALA A 254 1.85 -11.18 11.49
CA ALA A 254 1.00 -10.10 10.97
C ALA A 254 1.79 -9.00 10.24
N GLU A 255 3.11 -9.14 10.09
CA GLU A 255 4.03 -8.13 9.54
C GLU A 255 3.98 -6.78 10.29
N ARG A 256 3.67 -6.82 11.59
CA ARG A 256 3.61 -5.65 12.49
C ARG A 256 4.91 -5.51 13.27
N TYR A 257 6.03 -5.41 12.54
CA TYR A 257 7.38 -5.50 13.09
C TYR A 257 7.70 -4.44 14.15
N ARG A 258 7.24 -3.20 13.95
CA ARG A 258 7.40 -2.11 14.93
C ARG A 258 6.81 -2.47 16.30
N GLU A 259 5.67 -3.14 16.28
CA GLU A 259 4.94 -3.51 17.49
C GLU A 259 5.55 -4.74 18.13
N ALA A 260 5.89 -5.73 17.31
CA ALA A 260 6.64 -6.89 17.77
C ALA A 260 7.94 -6.47 18.47
N ARG A 261 8.65 -5.47 17.92
CA ARG A 261 9.88 -4.92 18.51
C ARG A 261 9.62 -4.23 19.84
N ALA A 262 8.62 -3.35 19.91
CA ALA A 262 8.26 -2.66 21.15
C ALA A 262 7.81 -3.64 22.25
N GLU A 263 7.06 -4.67 21.90
CA GLU A 263 6.64 -5.72 22.83
C GLU A 263 7.84 -6.55 23.31
N LEU A 264 8.72 -6.94 22.39
CA LEU A 264 9.94 -7.70 22.70
C LEU A 264 10.93 -6.89 23.55
N GLU A 265 10.95 -5.57 23.41
CA GLU A 265 11.72 -4.66 24.27
C GLU A 265 11.19 -4.69 25.72
N GLN A 266 9.87 -4.64 25.89
CA GLN A 266 9.26 -4.77 27.22
C GLN A 266 9.53 -6.15 27.83
N VAL A 267 9.43 -7.23 27.05
CA VAL A 267 9.78 -8.58 27.52
C VAL A 267 11.24 -8.66 27.96
N ALA A 268 12.16 -8.05 27.22
CA ALA A 268 13.58 -8.02 27.60
C ALA A 268 13.84 -7.23 28.90
N GLN A 269 13.03 -6.20 29.19
CA GLN A 269 13.09 -5.45 30.44
C GLN A 269 12.53 -6.25 31.62
N ASP A 270 11.39 -6.91 31.43
CA ASP A 270 10.72 -7.72 32.46
C ASP A 270 11.50 -9.02 32.77
N PHE A 271 12.22 -9.57 31.78
CA PHE A 271 12.97 -10.82 31.86
C PHE A 271 14.44 -10.63 31.45
N PRO A 272 15.30 -9.97 32.27
CA PRO A 272 16.65 -9.54 31.89
C PRO A 272 17.66 -10.67 31.65
N GLY A 273 17.31 -11.93 31.97
CA GLY A 273 18.18 -13.10 31.75
C GLY A 273 18.28 -13.58 30.29
N LEU A 274 17.55 -12.95 29.36
CA LEU A 274 17.37 -13.45 28.00
C LEU A 274 18.14 -12.64 26.96
N ALA A 275 19.46 -12.87 26.89
CA ALA A 275 20.33 -12.21 25.92
C ALA A 275 19.92 -12.45 24.45
N VAL A 276 19.30 -13.60 24.16
CA VAL A 276 18.83 -14.00 22.81
C VAL A 276 17.80 -13.04 22.22
N LEU A 277 17.02 -12.33 23.06
CA LEU A 277 16.00 -11.40 22.58
C LEU A 277 16.61 -10.16 21.90
N ARG A 278 17.85 -9.80 22.24
CA ARG A 278 18.53 -8.63 21.63
C ARG A 278 18.85 -8.86 20.15
N GLU A 279 19.23 -10.08 19.76
CA GLU A 279 19.47 -10.41 18.35
C GLU A 279 18.16 -10.35 17.56
N GLN A 280 17.08 -10.85 18.13
CA GLN A 280 15.76 -10.79 17.52
C GLN A 280 15.24 -9.35 17.38
N GLN A 281 15.47 -8.49 18.37
CA GLN A 281 15.13 -7.06 18.26
C GLN A 281 15.84 -6.40 17.07
N LYS A 282 17.12 -6.72 16.84
CA LYS A 282 17.86 -6.25 15.66
C LYS A 282 17.28 -6.79 14.35
N SER A 283 16.93 -8.08 14.31
CA SER A 283 16.27 -8.66 13.13
C SER A 283 14.93 -7.99 12.83
N LEU A 284 14.11 -7.72 13.86
CA LEU A 284 12.82 -7.02 13.70
C LEU A 284 13.01 -5.58 13.23
N ALA A 285 14.02 -4.88 13.74
CA ALA A 285 14.36 -3.54 13.26
C ALA A 285 14.76 -3.57 11.77
N GLY A 286 15.50 -4.59 11.32
CA GLY A 286 15.80 -4.80 9.91
C GLY A 286 14.55 -4.99 9.05
N LEU A 287 13.63 -5.86 9.47
CA LEU A 287 12.35 -6.10 8.76
C LEU A 287 11.46 -4.86 8.73
N GLU A 288 11.39 -4.10 9.84
CA GLU A 288 10.68 -2.81 9.91
C GLU A 288 11.25 -1.82 8.88
N ALA A 289 12.58 -1.74 8.78
CA ALA A 289 13.25 -0.86 7.83
C ALA A 289 13.05 -1.28 6.37
N GLU A 290 13.06 -2.58 6.07
CA GLU A 290 12.75 -3.12 4.74
C GLU A 290 11.32 -2.79 4.31
N GLN A 291 10.35 -3.00 5.21
CA GLN A 291 8.94 -2.67 4.97
C GLN A 291 8.76 -1.17 4.72
N LEU A 292 9.44 -0.32 5.51
CA LEU A 292 9.41 1.13 5.32
C LEU A 292 10.03 1.57 3.99
N LEU A 293 11.14 0.96 3.56
CA LEU A 293 11.74 1.23 2.26
C LEU A 293 10.83 0.79 1.10
N ALA A 294 10.17 -0.37 1.24
CA ALA A 294 9.18 -0.82 0.25
C ALA A 294 8.02 0.17 0.14
N GLU A 295 7.53 0.68 1.27
CA GLU A 295 6.51 1.71 1.31
C GLU A 295 6.98 3.02 0.65
N ILE A 296 8.19 3.51 0.98
CA ILE A 296 8.78 4.69 0.34
C ILE A 296 8.80 4.54 -1.18
N ARG A 297 9.24 3.40 -1.70
CA ARG A 297 9.28 3.13 -3.15
C ARG A 297 7.89 3.10 -3.77
N LEU A 298 6.90 2.54 -3.09
CA LEU A 298 5.51 2.55 -3.53
C LEU A 298 4.98 3.99 -3.62
N ARG A 299 5.21 4.80 -2.58
CA ARG A 299 4.79 6.20 -2.53
C ARG A 299 5.48 7.05 -3.60
N GLN A 300 6.76 6.81 -3.85
CA GLN A 300 7.51 7.45 -4.93
C GLN A 300 6.90 7.12 -6.30
N LYS A 301 6.61 5.85 -6.58
CA LYS A 301 5.95 5.44 -7.84
C LYS A 301 4.55 6.04 -8.00
N ALA A 302 3.85 6.26 -6.89
CA ALA A 302 2.54 6.90 -6.87
C ALA A 302 2.60 8.44 -6.95
N GLY A 303 3.79 9.05 -7.01
CA GLY A 303 3.98 10.51 -7.02
C GLY A 303 3.63 11.20 -5.70
N GLN A 304 3.62 10.47 -4.58
CA GLN A 304 3.32 11.01 -3.25
C GLN A 304 4.57 11.58 -2.60
N ASP A 305 5.20 12.54 -3.28
CA ASP A 305 6.55 13.03 -2.98
C ASP A 305 6.71 13.64 -1.59
N ARG A 306 5.70 14.38 -1.11
CA ARG A 306 5.71 14.95 0.25
C ARG A 306 5.74 13.87 1.33
N LEU A 307 4.98 12.79 1.11
CA LEU A 307 4.96 11.65 2.01
C LEU A 307 6.31 10.94 1.98
N VAL A 308 6.89 10.74 0.79
CA VAL A 308 8.23 10.15 0.63
C VAL A 308 9.28 10.93 1.43
N ILE A 309 9.33 12.26 1.28
CA ILE A 309 10.26 13.12 2.04
C ILE A 309 10.08 12.91 3.54
N SER A 310 8.84 12.95 4.04
CA SER A 310 8.57 12.76 5.47
C SER A 310 8.99 11.37 5.97
N LEU A 311 8.84 10.32 5.15
CA LEU A 311 9.25 8.96 5.52
C LEU A 311 10.77 8.82 5.51
N LEU A 312 11.47 9.45 4.57
CA LEU A 312 12.92 9.46 4.49
C LEU A 312 13.57 10.22 5.66
N GLU A 313 12.98 11.35 6.07
CA GLU A 313 13.43 12.14 7.23
C GLU A 313 13.32 11.36 8.53
N ASN A 314 12.25 10.56 8.67
CA ASN A 314 11.99 9.74 9.85
C ASN A 314 12.55 8.31 9.75
N PHE A 315 13.37 8.02 8.74
CA PHE A 315 13.90 6.67 8.53
C PHE A 315 14.92 6.29 9.63
N PRO A 316 14.78 5.12 10.28
CA PRO A 316 15.68 4.73 11.37
C PRO A 316 17.06 4.32 10.86
N ALA A 317 18.05 5.23 10.95
CA ALA A 317 19.40 5.00 10.42
C ALA A 317 20.17 3.85 11.11
N GLU A 318 19.76 3.48 12.33
CA GLU A 318 20.37 2.39 13.12
C GLU A 318 19.76 1.02 12.80
N ALA A 319 18.62 0.99 12.10
CA ALA A 319 17.87 -0.20 11.77
C ALA A 319 18.04 -0.52 10.28
N GLY A 320 18.93 -1.45 9.94
CA GLY A 320 19.09 -1.90 8.56
C GLY A 320 20.47 -2.44 8.24
N THR A 321 20.57 -3.14 7.12
CA THR A 321 21.84 -3.53 6.53
C THR A 321 22.52 -2.33 5.84
N GLY A 322 23.83 -2.41 5.61
CA GLY A 322 24.55 -1.36 4.89
C GLY A 322 23.97 -1.08 3.50
N GLU A 323 23.50 -2.13 2.81
CA GLU A 323 22.83 -2.04 1.50
C GLU A 323 21.50 -1.28 1.59
N LEU A 324 20.67 -1.60 2.58
CA LEU A 324 19.39 -0.90 2.79
C LEU A 324 19.61 0.59 3.07
N LEU A 325 20.57 0.92 3.93
CA LEU A 325 20.90 2.31 4.26
C LEU A 325 21.48 3.07 3.06
N GLN A 326 22.24 2.38 2.21
CA GLN A 326 22.73 2.95 0.95
C GLN A 326 21.57 3.25 -0.02
N ALA A 327 20.61 2.33 -0.18
CA ALA A 327 19.44 2.56 -1.00
C ALA A 327 18.58 3.73 -0.49
N VAL A 328 18.42 3.89 0.82
CA VAL A 328 17.71 5.03 1.42
C VAL A 328 18.47 6.34 1.17
N ARG A 329 19.81 6.34 1.27
CA ARG A 329 20.65 7.51 0.96
C ARG A 329 20.47 7.94 -0.49
N GLU A 330 20.54 7.02 -1.44
CA GLU A 330 20.37 7.31 -2.87
C GLU A 330 19.02 7.96 -3.17
N ILE A 331 17.93 7.45 -2.57
CA ILE A 331 16.60 8.06 -2.74
C ILE A 331 16.58 9.46 -2.13
N ARG A 332 17.12 9.64 -0.91
CA ARG A 332 17.17 10.95 -0.26
C ARG A 332 17.97 11.96 -1.08
N ASP A 333 19.12 11.57 -1.59
CA ASP A 333 20.01 12.44 -2.37
C ASP A 333 19.32 12.88 -3.68
N ASP A 334 18.64 11.96 -4.39
CA ASP A 334 17.82 12.29 -5.58
C ASP A 334 16.70 13.31 -5.25
N TYR A 335 16.03 13.15 -4.11
CA TYR A 335 15.01 14.12 -3.67
C TYR A 335 15.62 15.48 -3.30
N GLN A 336 16.77 15.49 -2.61
CA GLN A 336 17.49 16.72 -2.26
C GLN A 336 17.94 17.47 -3.52
N ASP A 337 18.54 16.77 -4.48
CA ASP A 337 18.97 17.36 -5.75
C ASP A 337 17.81 18.00 -6.51
N ARG A 338 16.64 17.34 -6.52
CA ARG A 338 15.42 17.88 -7.15
C ARG A 338 14.86 19.09 -6.43
N LEU A 339 14.86 19.09 -5.09
CA LEU A 339 14.43 20.24 -4.28
C LEU A 339 15.36 21.43 -4.50
N ASP A 340 16.66 21.21 -4.48
CA ASP A 340 17.66 22.26 -4.69
C ASP A 340 17.56 22.81 -6.12
N ARG A 341 17.38 21.94 -7.12
CA ARG A 341 17.12 22.33 -8.50
C ARG A 341 15.87 23.22 -8.60
N ALA A 342 14.73 22.78 -8.06
CA ALA A 342 13.49 23.55 -8.05
C ALA A 342 13.67 24.92 -7.36
N GLY A 343 14.31 24.93 -6.19
CA GLY A 343 14.58 26.15 -5.42
C GLY A 343 15.53 27.12 -6.13
N ARG A 344 16.52 26.62 -6.89
CA ARG A 344 17.39 27.46 -7.73
C ARG A 344 16.59 28.11 -8.86
N LEU A 345 15.81 27.34 -9.62
CA LEU A 345 15.04 27.85 -10.77
C LEU A 345 14.02 28.91 -10.34
N VAL A 346 13.28 28.67 -9.25
CA VAL A 346 12.30 29.64 -8.74
C VAL A 346 12.99 30.93 -8.27
N ARG A 347 14.15 30.85 -7.61
CA ARG A 347 14.91 32.04 -7.21
C ARG A 347 15.38 32.85 -8.41
N GLN A 348 15.94 32.20 -9.42
CA GLN A 348 16.40 32.86 -10.65
C GLN A 348 15.24 33.55 -11.38
N LEU A 349 14.08 32.89 -11.49
CA LEU A 349 12.88 33.49 -12.07
C LEU A 349 12.40 34.72 -11.28
N ARG A 350 12.47 34.69 -9.94
CA ARG A 350 12.10 35.84 -9.10
C ARG A 350 13.04 37.02 -9.32
N GLU A 351 14.35 36.77 -9.37
CA GLU A 351 15.36 37.81 -9.64
C GLU A 351 15.17 38.43 -11.02
N GLN A 352 14.88 37.62 -12.04
CA GLN A 352 14.61 38.09 -13.40
C GLN A 352 13.31 38.88 -13.50
N ALA A 353 12.23 38.41 -12.89
CA ALA A 353 10.97 39.16 -12.83
C ALA A 353 11.16 40.52 -12.14
N ALA A 354 11.93 40.58 -11.05
CA ALA A 354 12.20 41.81 -10.31
C ALA A 354 13.05 42.83 -11.09
N SER A 355 13.87 42.38 -12.05
CA SER A 355 14.73 43.25 -12.86
C SER A 355 14.08 43.77 -14.15
N LEU A 356 12.78 43.50 -14.37
CA LEU A 356 12.05 44.06 -15.49
C LEU A 356 11.90 45.59 -15.37
N PRO A 357 12.09 46.35 -16.46
CA PRO A 357 12.02 47.80 -16.44
C PRO A 357 10.58 48.34 -16.38
N ASP A 358 9.63 47.64 -17.00
CA ASP A 358 8.22 48.05 -17.01
C ASP A 358 7.49 47.55 -15.76
N ALA A 359 6.89 48.46 -14.99
CA ALA A 359 6.25 48.15 -13.72
C ALA A 359 5.00 47.24 -13.85
N ARG A 360 4.28 47.31 -14.98
CA ARG A 360 3.09 46.49 -15.22
C ARG A 360 3.49 45.06 -15.57
N ASP A 361 4.50 44.90 -16.43
CA ASP A 361 5.05 43.60 -16.79
C ASP A 361 5.76 42.95 -15.61
N GLN A 362 6.51 43.73 -14.82
CA GLN A 362 7.14 43.30 -13.57
C GLN A 362 6.10 42.71 -12.60
N LYS A 363 4.99 43.42 -12.37
CA LYS A 363 3.92 42.94 -11.50
C LYS A 363 3.30 41.64 -12.02
N SER A 364 2.93 41.61 -13.29
CA SER A 364 2.27 40.46 -13.92
C SER A 364 3.16 39.22 -13.91
N ALA A 365 4.46 39.38 -14.21
CA ALA A 365 5.42 38.30 -14.16
C ALA A 365 5.67 37.82 -12.71
N SER A 366 5.75 38.74 -11.75
CA SER A 366 5.97 38.39 -10.34
C SER A 366 4.82 37.57 -9.76
N GLU A 367 3.57 37.88 -10.13
CA GLU A 367 2.39 37.09 -9.76
C GLU A 367 2.50 35.65 -10.28
N LEU A 368 2.90 35.47 -11.56
CA LEU A 368 3.11 34.14 -12.14
C LEU A 368 4.28 33.40 -11.51
N VAL A 369 5.40 34.07 -11.21
CA VAL A 369 6.55 33.42 -10.56
C VAL A 369 6.22 33.01 -9.13
N ASN A 370 5.40 33.78 -8.42
CA ASN A 370 4.90 33.38 -7.10
C ASN A 370 4.01 32.14 -7.19
N GLU A 371 3.14 32.07 -8.20
CA GLU A 371 2.34 30.87 -8.48
C GLU A 371 3.23 29.66 -8.81
N ILE A 372 4.26 29.83 -9.66
CA ILE A 372 5.25 28.78 -9.93
C ILE A 372 5.84 28.33 -8.59
N GLY A 373 6.32 29.24 -7.75
CA GLY A 373 6.90 28.91 -6.46
C GLY A 373 5.97 28.17 -5.49
N SER A 374 4.65 28.39 -5.55
CA SER A 374 3.68 27.72 -4.67
C SER A 374 3.15 26.39 -5.22
N HIS A 375 3.11 26.23 -6.55
CA HIS A 375 2.50 25.07 -7.21
C HIS A 375 3.51 24.17 -7.93
N LEU A 376 4.79 24.51 -7.95
CA LEU A 376 5.83 23.64 -8.51
C LEU A 376 5.93 22.35 -7.69
N THR A 377 5.69 21.24 -8.39
CA THR A 377 5.86 19.86 -7.93
C THR A 377 6.90 19.15 -8.81
N PHE A 378 7.40 17.98 -8.38
CA PHE A 378 8.37 17.24 -9.19
C PHE A 378 7.81 16.79 -10.54
N SER A 379 6.51 16.51 -10.65
CA SER A 379 5.87 16.18 -11.93
C SER A 379 5.79 17.38 -12.87
N THR A 380 5.66 18.60 -12.32
CA THR A 380 5.62 19.85 -13.11
C THR A 380 6.98 20.48 -13.32
N LEU A 381 8.04 20.03 -12.64
CA LEU A 381 9.39 20.59 -12.75
C LEU A 381 9.91 20.56 -14.20
N GLY A 382 9.55 19.52 -14.94
CA GLY A 382 9.88 19.38 -16.36
C GLY A 382 9.38 20.53 -17.24
N ARG A 383 8.35 21.28 -16.83
CA ARG A 383 7.84 22.46 -17.55
C ARG A 383 8.86 23.58 -17.67
N LEU A 384 9.84 23.63 -16.77
CA LEU A 384 10.92 24.63 -16.77
C LEU A 384 12.20 24.13 -17.47
N ALA A 385 12.17 22.96 -18.14
CA ALA A 385 13.37 22.34 -18.70
C ALA A 385 14.05 23.20 -19.79
N VAL A 386 13.29 23.92 -20.62
CA VAL A 386 13.86 24.81 -21.66
C VAL A 386 14.50 26.04 -21.02
N TYR A 387 13.85 26.59 -19.98
CA TYR A 387 14.39 27.70 -19.20
C TYR A 387 15.72 27.32 -18.53
N GLU A 388 15.79 26.15 -17.89
CA GLU A 388 17.02 25.67 -17.26
C GLU A 388 18.14 25.39 -18.26
N ARG A 389 17.82 24.92 -19.47
CA ARG A 389 18.85 24.58 -20.45
C ARG A 389 19.47 25.78 -21.14
N ILE A 390 18.67 26.83 -21.38
CA ILE A 390 19.06 27.94 -22.28
C ILE A 390 18.90 29.31 -21.60
N GLY A 391 17.91 29.44 -20.72
CA GLY A 391 17.60 30.70 -20.05
C GLY A 391 18.54 31.02 -18.89
N SER A 392 18.98 30.03 -18.12
CA SER A 392 19.80 30.27 -16.92
C SER A 392 21.28 30.59 -17.19
N ASP A 393 21.74 30.49 -18.44
CA ASP A 393 23.15 30.65 -18.81
C ASP A 393 23.59 32.13 -18.97
N GLY A 394 22.67 33.08 -18.77
CA GLY A 394 22.95 34.52 -18.80
C GLY A 394 23.23 35.10 -20.19
N GLN A 395 23.11 34.31 -21.26
CA GLN A 395 23.35 34.75 -22.65
C GLN A 395 22.15 35.48 -23.27
N LEU A 396 20.96 35.25 -22.74
CA LEU A 396 19.72 35.84 -23.25
C LEU A 396 19.32 37.09 -22.44
N PRO A 397 18.72 38.11 -23.09
CA PRO A 397 18.15 39.25 -22.38
C PRO A 397 17.10 38.81 -21.35
N THR A 398 17.00 39.52 -20.22
CA THR A 398 16.10 39.19 -19.10
C THR A 398 14.67 38.88 -19.55
N GLU A 399 14.09 39.69 -20.43
CA GLU A 399 12.73 39.49 -20.93
C GLU A 399 12.57 38.16 -21.68
N GLN A 400 13.52 37.81 -22.54
CA GLN A 400 13.48 36.58 -23.33
C GLN A 400 13.67 35.35 -22.44
N THR A 401 14.56 35.46 -21.47
CA THR A 401 14.83 34.42 -20.48
C THR A 401 13.60 34.16 -19.62
N LEU A 402 12.99 35.21 -19.09
CA LEU A 402 11.78 35.10 -18.28
C LEU A 402 10.60 34.55 -19.10
N ALA A 403 10.47 34.96 -20.36
CA ALA A 403 9.46 34.44 -21.27
C ALA A 403 9.52 32.91 -21.40
N LEU A 404 10.72 32.32 -21.48
CA LEU A 404 10.89 30.87 -21.59
C LEU A 404 10.34 30.14 -20.36
N GLY A 405 10.61 30.68 -19.16
CA GLY A 405 10.11 30.11 -17.90
C GLY A 405 8.60 30.24 -17.75
N LEU A 406 8.06 31.42 -18.04
CA LEU A 406 6.62 31.68 -17.92
C LEU A 406 5.80 30.88 -18.93
N SER A 407 6.20 30.89 -20.22
CA SER A 407 5.49 30.13 -21.25
C SER A 407 5.59 28.61 -21.03
N GLY A 408 6.76 28.12 -20.59
CA GLY A 408 6.95 26.72 -20.22
C GLY A 408 6.03 26.29 -19.08
N TRP A 409 5.89 27.12 -18.05
CA TRP A 409 4.95 26.87 -16.95
C TRP A 409 3.49 26.82 -17.40
N LEU A 410 3.09 27.78 -18.24
CA LEU A 410 1.70 27.99 -18.67
C LEU A 410 1.20 26.92 -19.63
N ALA A 411 2.03 26.47 -20.56
CA ALA A 411 1.63 25.64 -21.68
C ALA A 411 2.46 24.36 -21.86
N GLY A 412 3.45 24.12 -20.99
CA GLY A 412 4.38 22.98 -21.07
C GLY A 412 5.72 23.34 -21.72
N ALA A 413 6.73 22.49 -21.50
CA ALA A 413 8.11 22.77 -21.91
C ALA A 413 8.26 23.01 -23.42
N ASP A 414 7.52 22.27 -24.25
CA ASP A 414 7.60 22.39 -25.72
C ASP A 414 6.98 23.68 -26.24
N ALA A 415 6.16 24.36 -25.43
CA ALA A 415 5.56 25.65 -25.74
C ALA A 415 6.41 26.84 -25.23
N SER A 416 7.61 26.58 -24.69
CA SER A 416 8.52 27.63 -24.24
C SER A 416 8.95 28.54 -25.40
N GLN A 417 8.77 29.84 -25.23
CA GLN A 417 9.10 30.87 -26.22
C GLN A 417 9.77 32.10 -25.61
N ARG A 418 10.39 32.93 -26.46
CA ARG A 418 11.22 34.07 -26.05
C ARG A 418 10.50 35.42 -26.06
N ASN A 419 9.20 35.47 -26.39
CA ASN A 419 8.44 36.72 -26.40
C ASN A 419 7.67 36.90 -25.08
N LEU A 420 8.12 37.85 -24.25
CA LEU A 420 7.52 38.12 -22.95
C LEU A 420 6.07 38.59 -23.05
N LYS A 421 5.74 39.46 -24.03
CA LYS A 421 4.37 39.95 -24.22
C LYS A 421 3.41 38.82 -24.52
N LEU A 422 3.82 37.89 -25.39
CA LEU A 422 3.01 36.72 -25.73
C LEU A 422 2.88 35.77 -24.54
N ALA A 423 3.92 35.59 -23.73
CA ALA A 423 3.84 34.79 -22.49
C ALA A 423 2.89 35.42 -21.45
N LEU A 424 2.91 36.75 -21.28
CA LEU A 424 1.99 37.46 -20.40
C LEU A 424 0.56 37.47 -20.94
N SER A 425 0.38 37.51 -22.27
CA SER A 425 -0.93 37.32 -22.90
C SER A 425 -1.47 35.90 -22.67
N ALA A 426 -0.63 34.88 -22.81
CA ALA A 426 -1.00 33.49 -22.49
C ALA A 426 -1.46 33.32 -21.03
N ALA A 427 -0.84 34.04 -20.09
CA ALA A 427 -1.29 34.05 -18.70
C ALA A 427 -2.70 34.64 -18.53
N ARG A 428 -3.02 35.72 -19.25
CA ARG A 428 -4.36 36.33 -19.26
C ARG A 428 -5.37 35.41 -19.94
N VAL A 429 -5.02 34.78 -21.06
CA VAL A 429 -5.82 33.75 -21.73
C VAL A 429 -6.17 32.63 -20.75
N ARG A 430 -5.21 32.11 -19.98
CA ARG A 430 -5.47 31.08 -18.97
C ARG A 430 -6.46 31.55 -17.90
N HIS A 431 -6.31 32.78 -17.40
CA HIS A 431 -7.22 33.35 -16.39
C HIS A 431 -8.65 33.48 -16.94
N LEU A 432 -8.80 34.02 -18.15
CA LEU A 432 -10.09 34.18 -18.82
C LEU A 432 -10.72 32.83 -19.16
N LEU A 433 -9.93 31.86 -19.64
CA LEU A 433 -10.38 30.51 -19.95
C LEU A 433 -10.92 29.80 -18.70
N ARG A 434 -10.23 29.92 -17.56
CA ARG A 434 -10.71 29.34 -16.30
C ARG A 434 -12.05 29.92 -15.89
N ARG A 435 -12.21 31.25 -15.95
CA ARG A 435 -13.49 31.93 -15.67
C ARG A 435 -14.58 31.52 -16.65
N TYR A 436 -14.24 31.36 -17.93
CA TYR A 436 -15.18 30.94 -18.96
C TYR A 436 -15.72 29.52 -18.70
N LEU A 437 -14.86 28.61 -18.23
CA LEU A 437 -15.23 27.23 -17.91
C LEU A 437 -16.00 27.10 -16.58
N ASP A 438 -15.80 28.03 -15.64
CA ASP A 438 -16.49 28.06 -14.35
C ASP A 438 -17.86 28.76 -14.42
N SER A 439 -18.05 29.68 -15.37
CA SER A 439 -19.29 30.46 -15.50
C SER A 439 -20.47 29.63 -16.02
N ALA A 440 -21.58 29.64 -15.27
CA ALA A 440 -22.85 29.04 -15.67
C ALA A 440 -23.67 29.96 -16.60
N GLU A 441 -23.43 31.27 -16.58
CA GLU A 441 -24.23 32.28 -17.26
C GLU A 441 -23.81 32.47 -18.73
N ALA A 442 -24.77 32.40 -19.65
CA ALA A 442 -24.48 32.50 -21.09
C ALA A 442 -23.97 33.90 -21.50
N THR A 443 -24.47 34.95 -20.85
CA THR A 443 -24.08 36.35 -21.09
C THR A 443 -22.65 36.61 -20.67
N GLU A 444 -22.26 36.13 -19.48
CA GLU A 444 -20.88 36.24 -18.97
C GLU A 444 -19.91 35.45 -19.85
N ARG A 445 -20.23 34.21 -20.24
CA ARG A 445 -19.41 33.43 -21.17
C ARG A 445 -19.18 34.14 -22.51
N THR A 446 -20.21 34.81 -23.05
CA THR A 446 -20.07 35.58 -24.30
C THR A 446 -19.14 36.78 -24.12
N ALA A 447 -19.21 37.48 -22.98
CA ALA A 447 -18.32 38.60 -22.67
C ALA A 447 -16.86 38.14 -22.48
N LEU A 448 -16.65 37.03 -21.75
CA LEU A 448 -15.33 36.43 -21.55
C LEU A 448 -14.70 35.96 -22.86
N ARG A 449 -15.50 35.40 -23.78
CA ARG A 449 -15.03 35.01 -25.11
C ARG A 449 -14.54 36.21 -25.92
N ARG A 450 -15.23 37.35 -25.89
CA ARG A 450 -14.76 38.58 -26.56
C ARG A 450 -13.43 39.05 -26.00
N GLN A 451 -13.26 39.02 -24.67
CA GLN A 451 -11.99 39.37 -24.03
C GLN A 451 -10.86 38.41 -24.42
N LEU A 452 -11.17 37.12 -24.60
CA LEU A 452 -10.21 36.16 -25.13
C LEU A 452 -9.80 36.49 -26.57
N GLU A 453 -10.75 36.87 -27.43
CA GLU A 453 -10.50 37.26 -28.82
C GLU A 453 -9.58 38.49 -28.95
N ASP A 454 -9.52 39.34 -27.92
CA ASP A 454 -8.64 40.51 -27.86
C ASP A 454 -7.18 40.18 -27.45
N GLU A 455 -6.91 38.97 -26.95
CA GLU A 455 -5.56 38.57 -26.49
C GLU A 455 -4.71 37.99 -27.63
N GLU A 456 -3.45 38.46 -27.75
CA GLU A 456 -2.51 38.02 -28.79
C GLU A 456 -2.24 36.50 -28.76
N ALA A 457 -2.29 35.88 -27.59
CA ALA A 457 -2.07 34.45 -27.39
C ALA A 457 -3.33 33.58 -27.58
N PHE A 458 -4.43 34.14 -28.08
CA PHE A 458 -5.68 33.41 -28.28
C PHE A 458 -5.74 32.68 -29.63
N ASP A 459 -4.84 31.71 -29.81
CA ASP A 459 -4.91 30.74 -30.89
C ASP A 459 -5.23 29.33 -30.36
N ALA A 460 -5.76 28.47 -31.21
CA ALA A 460 -6.26 27.16 -30.81
C ALA A 460 -5.16 26.26 -30.22
N GLN A 461 -3.92 26.36 -30.71
CA GLN A 461 -2.81 25.54 -30.24
C GLN A 461 -2.39 25.98 -28.83
N THR A 462 -2.26 27.29 -28.61
CA THR A 462 -1.91 27.86 -27.30
C THR A 462 -2.99 27.59 -26.27
N VAL A 463 -4.28 27.76 -26.62
CA VAL A 463 -5.42 27.45 -25.73
C VAL A 463 -5.44 25.97 -25.35
N ALA A 464 -5.22 25.05 -26.29
CA ALA A 464 -5.15 23.62 -26.00
C ALA A 464 -3.98 23.27 -25.08
N ALA A 465 -2.80 23.85 -25.31
CA ALA A 465 -1.62 23.62 -24.47
C ALA A 465 -1.80 24.17 -23.05
N ILE A 466 -2.37 25.37 -22.91
CA ILE A 466 -2.75 25.95 -21.61
C ILE A 466 -3.79 25.07 -20.90
N ALA A 467 -4.83 24.64 -21.62
CA ALA A 467 -5.90 23.82 -21.04
C ALA A 467 -5.38 22.46 -20.54
N ALA A 468 -4.42 21.87 -21.25
CA ALA A 468 -3.77 20.63 -20.83
C ALA A 468 -2.86 20.83 -19.60
N ALA A 469 -2.28 22.02 -19.43
CA ALA A 469 -1.33 22.32 -18.36
C ALA A 469 -1.97 22.95 -17.11
N MET A 470 -3.17 23.52 -17.21
CA MET A 470 -3.86 24.17 -16.09
C MET A 470 -4.45 23.17 -15.08
N LEU A 471 -4.60 23.62 -13.83
CA LEU A 471 -5.40 22.91 -12.83
C LEU A 471 -6.86 22.83 -13.29
N PRO A 472 -7.62 21.81 -12.84
CA PRO A 472 -9.06 21.75 -13.10
C PRO A 472 -9.73 23.08 -12.73
N PRO A 473 -10.58 23.63 -13.62
CA PRO A 473 -11.14 24.97 -13.43
C PRO A 473 -12.03 25.03 -12.18
N VAL A 474 -12.78 23.96 -11.94
CA VAL A 474 -13.62 23.74 -10.76
C VAL A 474 -12.80 23.03 -9.68
N THR A 475 -12.75 23.62 -8.49
CA THR A 475 -12.10 23.00 -7.34
C THR A 475 -12.86 21.73 -6.94
N PRO A 476 -12.19 20.58 -6.77
CA PRO A 476 -12.86 19.40 -6.24
C PRO A 476 -13.45 19.69 -4.85
N PRO A 477 -14.56 19.02 -4.46
CA PRO A 477 -15.12 19.17 -3.13
C PRO A 477 -14.04 18.91 -2.07
N ALA A 478 -14.09 19.67 -0.96
CA ALA A 478 -13.16 19.48 0.14
C ALA A 478 -13.20 18.02 0.60
N ALA A 479 -12.02 17.40 0.70
CA ALA A 479 -11.85 16.01 1.10
C ALA A 479 -12.12 15.80 2.59
#